data_AF-A0A0B7N892-F1
#
_entry.id   AF-A0A0B7N892-F1
#
_cell.length_a   1.000
_cell.length_b   1.000
_cell.length_c   1.000
_cell.angle_alpha   90.00
_cell.angle_beta   90.00
_cell.angle_gamma   90.00
#
_symmetry.space_group_name_H-M   'P 1'
#
loop_
_entity.id
_entity.type
_entity.pdbx_description
1 polymer ?
#
loop_
_entity_poly.entity_id
_entity_poly.type
_entity_poly.pdbx_seq_one_letter_code
_entity_poly.pdbx_strand_id
1 'polypeptide(L)'
;LYTADVSTILNAIPLDHDTIICGDLNARMGSFVGDYDTNSRGNLLQEYCADNELNVLNCQLAHATPTLEDRRRGQNVSSIVDYYISNVESLSAQSLDTSSSSLSLPKLSIYSDLSLGSDHKLMSLSFDYHSVGAAASPRQASSSPRLLWKLSRLQELDIYNLYAQKFESLSAPLLEKLIALVNSPPATRPPIDSLNSQLNQCVYDALDASATRQTQRSSHWKKFWTPDLQRLADHRESLYRRYRHCPRSLDKAYLWQQHQQAHQQFKQALRRAKQVSWHAF
;
A
#
# COMPACT_ATOMS: atom_id res chain seq x y z
N LEU A 1 16.18 -19.19 5.29
CA LEU A 1 16.94 -18.14 6.00
C LEU A 1 17.19 -18.67 7.38
N TYR A 2 18.46 -18.76 7.78
CA TYR A 2 18.83 -19.15 9.14
C TYR A 2 18.48 -18.02 10.11
N THR A 3 18.36 -18.30 11.40
CA THR A 3 18.01 -17.32 12.45
C THR A 3 18.99 -16.13 12.49
N ALA A 4 20.28 -16.37 12.20
CA ALA A 4 21.31 -15.33 12.10
C ALA A 4 21.06 -14.33 10.95
N ASP A 5 20.51 -14.79 9.82
CA ASP A 5 20.20 -13.93 8.67
C ASP A 5 19.04 -12.98 9.01
N VAL A 6 18.04 -13.48 9.74
CA VAL A 6 16.83 -12.70 10.10
C VAL A 6 17.19 -11.57 11.06
N SER A 7 17.99 -11.86 12.08
CA SER A 7 18.45 -10.86 13.06
C SER A 7 19.26 -9.74 12.38
N THR A 8 20.14 -10.11 11.43
CA THR A 8 20.92 -9.15 10.65
C THR A 8 20.03 -8.23 9.82
N ILE A 9 18.97 -8.77 9.20
CA ILE A 9 18.00 -7.98 8.42
C ILE A 9 17.21 -7.03 9.32
N LEU A 10 16.72 -7.51 10.47
CA LEU A 10 15.97 -6.67 11.42
C LEU A 10 16.82 -5.49 11.90
N ASN A 11 18.08 -5.73 12.24
CA ASN A 11 19.01 -4.69 12.67
C ASN A 11 19.40 -3.69 11.56
N ALA A 12 19.15 -4.04 10.29
CA ALA A 12 19.38 -3.15 9.16
C ALA A 12 18.16 -2.28 8.82
N ILE A 13 17.01 -2.50 9.46
CA ILE A 13 15.82 -1.66 9.25
C ILE A 13 16.09 -0.28 9.86
N PRO A 14 16.04 0.80 9.07
CA PRO A 14 16.17 2.15 9.61
C PRO A 14 14.95 2.47 10.48
N LEU A 15 15.20 2.85 11.73
CA LEU A 15 14.17 3.29 12.67
C LEU A 15 14.31 4.80 12.88
N ASP A 16 13.35 5.55 12.35
CA ASP A 16 13.12 6.95 12.68
C ASP A 16 12.03 7.06 13.76
N HIS A 17 11.87 8.23 14.37
CA HIS A 17 10.89 8.54 15.42
C HIS A 17 9.41 8.28 15.06
N ASP A 18 9.09 8.11 13.78
CA ASP A 18 7.74 7.87 13.28
C ASP A 18 7.64 6.69 12.31
N THR A 19 8.30 5.60 12.67
CA THR A 19 8.38 4.40 11.84
C THR A 19 7.12 3.54 11.95
N ILE A 20 6.60 3.11 10.81
CA ILE A 20 5.60 2.04 10.71
C ILE A 20 6.15 0.96 9.80
N ILE A 21 6.33 -0.25 10.34
CA ILE A 21 6.68 -1.46 9.61
C ILE A 21 5.39 -2.25 9.37
N CYS A 22 5.12 -2.64 8.13
CA CYS A 22 3.96 -3.47 7.82
C CYS A 22 4.15 -4.43 6.66
N GLY A 23 3.44 -5.56 6.70
CA GLY A 23 3.40 -6.57 5.64
C GLY A 23 3.45 -7.99 6.17
N ASP A 24 3.56 -8.96 5.25
CA ASP A 24 3.81 -10.37 5.57
C ASP A 24 5.26 -10.56 6.02
N LEU A 25 5.44 -10.81 7.32
CA LEU A 25 6.75 -11.05 7.92
C LEU A 25 7.06 -12.55 8.07
N ASN A 26 6.08 -13.41 7.76
CA ASN A 26 6.15 -14.87 7.90
C ASN A 26 6.70 -15.31 9.27
N ALA A 27 6.35 -14.54 10.30
CA ALA A 27 6.76 -14.67 11.68
C ALA A 27 5.51 -14.90 12.53
N ARG A 28 5.53 -15.88 13.44
CA ARG A 28 4.38 -16.19 14.29
C ARG A 28 4.75 -15.95 15.74
N MET A 29 4.19 -14.92 16.36
CA MET A 29 4.50 -14.54 17.75
C MET A 29 3.66 -15.30 18.80
N GLY A 30 2.88 -16.30 18.38
CA GLY A 30 2.07 -17.11 19.27
C GLY A 30 1.09 -16.28 20.11
N SER A 31 0.99 -16.65 21.38
CA SER A 31 0.04 -16.06 22.33
C SER A 31 0.20 -14.55 22.49
N PHE A 32 1.37 -13.97 22.17
CA PHE A 32 1.59 -12.53 22.23
C PHE A 32 0.62 -11.75 21.32
N VAL A 33 0.22 -12.30 20.18
CA VAL A 33 -0.79 -11.72 19.27
C VAL A 33 -2.07 -12.54 19.21
N GLY A 34 -2.18 -13.59 20.05
CA GLY A 34 -3.29 -14.54 20.03
C GLY A 34 -3.24 -15.55 18.89
N ASP A 35 -2.06 -15.80 18.29
CA ASP A 35 -1.86 -16.94 17.39
C ASP A 35 -1.67 -18.22 18.21
N TYR A 36 -2.11 -19.36 17.66
CA TYR A 36 -2.01 -20.67 18.31
C TYR A 36 -0.60 -21.26 18.31
N ASP A 37 0.29 -20.75 17.46
CA ASP A 37 1.60 -21.32 17.19
C ASP A 37 2.67 -20.24 17.17
N THR A 38 3.91 -20.63 17.42
CA THR A 38 5.07 -19.75 17.37
C THR A 38 6.13 -20.32 16.43
N ASN A 39 6.94 -19.45 15.85
CA ASN A 39 8.14 -19.89 15.12
C ASN A 39 9.37 -19.06 15.55
N SER A 40 10.56 -19.55 15.21
CA SER A 40 11.82 -18.89 15.58
C SER A 40 11.92 -17.44 15.07
N ARG A 41 11.30 -17.14 13.93
CA ARG A 41 11.21 -15.77 13.39
C ARG A 41 10.31 -14.88 14.24
N GLY A 42 9.20 -15.41 14.74
CA GLY A 42 8.29 -14.71 15.64
C GLY A 42 8.97 -14.34 16.94
N ASN A 43 9.72 -15.28 17.53
CA ASN A 43 10.49 -15.00 18.74
C ASN A 43 11.52 -13.89 18.52
N LEU A 44 12.32 -13.98 17.44
CA LEU A 44 13.31 -12.93 17.11
C LEU A 44 12.68 -11.58 16.81
N LEU A 45 11.54 -11.55 16.10
CA LEU A 45 10.83 -10.32 15.80
C LEU A 45 10.22 -9.71 17.07
N GLN A 46 9.71 -10.53 17.98
CA GLN A 46 9.17 -10.08 19.26
C GLN A 46 10.28 -9.51 20.15
N GLU A 47 11.44 -10.17 20.23
CA GLU A 47 12.64 -9.67 20.92
C GLU A 47 13.11 -8.34 20.31
N TYR A 48 13.24 -8.27 18.99
CA TYR A 48 13.59 -7.03 18.27
C TYR A 48 12.61 -5.90 18.57
N CYS A 49 11.30 -6.18 18.63
CA CYS A 49 10.31 -5.17 18.97
C CYS A 49 10.48 -4.67 20.42
N ALA A 50 10.75 -5.57 21.37
CA ALA A 50 11.00 -5.20 22.76
C ALA A 50 12.28 -4.35 22.91
N ASP A 51 13.36 -4.75 22.24
CA ASP A 51 14.66 -4.08 22.32
C ASP A 51 14.66 -2.68 21.69
N ASN A 52 13.76 -2.42 20.73
CA ASN A 52 13.68 -1.16 19.99
C ASN A 52 12.41 -0.34 20.32
N GLU A 53 11.72 -0.66 21.41
CA GLU A 53 10.51 0.05 21.88
C GLU A 53 9.41 0.13 20.80
N LEU A 54 9.27 -0.93 19.99
CA LEU A 54 8.27 -1.03 18.94
C LEU A 54 6.98 -1.68 19.46
N ASN A 55 5.86 -1.00 19.25
CA ASN A 55 4.53 -1.52 19.53
C ASN A 55 4.04 -2.39 18.38
N VAL A 56 3.69 -3.64 18.69
CA VAL A 56 3.00 -4.54 17.74
C VAL A 56 1.51 -4.22 17.78
N LEU A 57 1.04 -3.40 16.83
CA LEU A 57 -0.34 -2.88 16.81
C LEU A 57 -1.38 -3.99 16.65
N ASN A 58 -1.03 -5.12 16.03
CA ASN A 58 -1.90 -6.30 15.98
C ASN A 58 -2.25 -6.83 17.38
N CYS A 59 -1.30 -6.84 18.31
CA CYS A 59 -1.53 -7.27 19.70
C CYS A 59 -2.57 -6.37 20.39
N GLN A 60 -2.50 -5.07 20.15
CA GLN A 60 -3.31 -4.07 20.85
C GLN A 60 -4.69 -3.86 20.21
N LEU A 61 -4.77 -3.88 18.88
CA LEU A 61 -5.94 -3.41 18.13
C LEU A 61 -6.72 -4.54 17.43
N ALA A 62 -6.11 -5.71 17.24
CA ALA A 62 -6.72 -6.83 16.52
C ALA A 62 -6.27 -8.20 17.07
N HIS A 63 -6.17 -8.31 18.40
CA HIS A 63 -5.70 -9.52 19.07
C HIS A 63 -6.49 -10.78 18.64
N ALA A 64 -5.78 -11.90 18.47
CA ALA A 64 -6.32 -13.21 18.07
C ALA A 64 -7.14 -13.20 16.76
N THR A 65 -6.90 -12.22 15.88
CA THR A 65 -7.59 -12.14 14.59
C THR A 65 -6.64 -12.62 13.48
N PRO A 66 -6.91 -13.76 12.82
CA PRO A 66 -6.00 -14.32 11.82
C PRO A 66 -5.85 -13.44 10.59
N THR A 67 -4.63 -13.35 10.07
CA THR A 67 -4.30 -12.59 8.84
C THR A 67 -4.12 -13.49 7.63
N LEU A 68 -3.90 -14.78 7.84
CA LEU A 68 -3.82 -15.81 6.82
C LEU A 68 -4.84 -16.91 7.13
N GLU A 69 -5.62 -17.31 6.12
CA GLU A 69 -6.50 -18.48 6.17
C GLU A 69 -6.16 -19.43 5.03
N ASP A 70 -5.71 -20.62 5.38
CA ASP A 70 -5.33 -21.69 4.46
C ASP A 70 -6.24 -22.92 4.69
N ARG A 71 -6.37 -23.76 3.67
CA ARG A 71 -7.12 -25.01 3.76
C ARG A 71 -6.19 -26.19 3.58
N ARG A 72 -5.69 -26.74 4.70
CA ARG A 72 -4.80 -27.90 4.69
C ARG A 72 -5.57 -29.17 5.00
N ARG A 73 -5.48 -30.16 4.10
CA ARG A 73 -6.11 -31.50 4.26
C ARG A 73 -7.61 -31.43 4.59
N GLY A 74 -8.31 -30.45 4.02
CA GLY A 74 -9.74 -30.26 4.22
C GLY A 74 -10.13 -29.49 5.49
N GLN A 75 -9.18 -29.17 6.38
CA GLN A 75 -9.40 -28.34 7.56
C GLN A 75 -8.96 -26.89 7.32
N ASN A 76 -9.69 -25.94 7.92
CA ASN A 76 -9.29 -24.55 7.92
C ASN A 76 -8.16 -24.37 8.94
N VAL A 77 -7.02 -23.87 8.48
CA VAL A 77 -5.87 -23.53 9.31
C VAL A 77 -5.66 -22.03 9.17
N SER A 78 -5.43 -21.35 10.29
CA SER A 78 -5.26 -19.92 10.31
C SER A 78 -3.97 -19.53 11.04
N SER A 79 -3.36 -18.44 10.61
CA SER A 79 -2.13 -17.90 11.20
C SER A 79 -2.19 -16.39 11.28
N ILE A 80 -1.37 -15.81 12.16
CA ILE A 80 -1.08 -14.37 12.19
C ILE A 80 0.37 -14.22 11.74
N VAL A 81 0.56 -13.68 10.54
CA VAL A 81 1.89 -13.49 9.91
C VAL A 81 2.09 -12.10 9.31
N ASP A 82 1.00 -11.35 9.17
CA ASP A 82 0.99 -9.97 8.68
C ASP A 82 0.85 -9.01 9.86
N TYR A 83 1.74 -8.03 9.97
CA TYR A 83 1.79 -7.13 11.12
C TYR A 83 1.77 -5.67 10.72
N TYR A 84 1.27 -4.82 11.63
CA TYR A 84 1.64 -3.42 11.75
C TYR A 84 2.42 -3.25 13.06
N ILE A 85 3.62 -2.69 12.96
CA ILE A 85 4.55 -2.47 14.07
C ILE A 85 4.99 -1.01 14.03
N SER A 86 5.02 -0.30 15.16
CA SER A 86 5.39 1.12 15.18
C SER A 86 5.99 1.56 16.51
N ASN A 87 6.97 2.47 16.48
CA ASN A 87 7.45 3.20 17.65
C ASN A 87 6.69 4.51 17.90
N VAL A 88 5.67 4.83 17.09
CA VAL A 88 4.82 5.98 17.36
C VAL A 88 3.92 5.64 18.54
N GLU A 89 3.92 6.51 19.56
CA GLU A 89 3.08 6.31 20.73
C GLU A 89 1.60 6.30 20.34
N SER A 90 0.93 5.20 20.67
CA SER A 90 -0.53 5.13 20.67
C SER A 90 -0.99 5.83 21.94
N LEU A 91 -1.55 7.03 21.82
CA LEU A 91 -2.13 7.74 22.96
C LEU A 91 -3.31 6.90 23.50
N SER A 92 -3.06 6.16 24.59
CA SER A 92 -4.13 5.95 25.57
C SER A 92 -4.54 7.35 26.05
N ALA A 93 -5.85 7.60 26.19
CA ALA A 93 -6.46 8.92 26.29
C ALA A 93 -6.07 9.79 27.52
N GLN A 94 -4.91 9.58 28.14
CA GLN A 94 -4.54 10.14 29.43
C GLN A 94 -3.07 10.61 29.58
N SER A 95 -2.17 10.46 28.59
CA SER A 95 -0.85 11.12 28.69
C SER A 95 -0.91 12.54 28.13
N LEU A 96 -0.70 13.52 29.01
CA LEU A 96 -0.69 14.95 28.71
C LEU A 96 0.68 15.42 28.20
N ASP A 97 1.49 14.50 27.67
CA ASP A 97 2.81 14.82 27.14
C ASP A 97 2.72 15.08 25.63
N THR A 98 2.64 16.35 25.28
CA THR A 98 2.55 16.83 23.89
C THR A 98 3.91 16.90 23.21
N SER A 99 4.96 16.25 23.74
CA SER A 99 6.32 16.33 23.20
C SER A 99 6.71 15.23 22.21
N SER A 100 5.90 14.18 22.05
CA SER A 100 6.14 13.06 21.12
C SER A 100 5.13 12.97 19.97
N SER A 101 5.55 12.45 18.82
CA SER A 101 4.64 12.10 17.72
C SER A 101 3.67 11.01 18.17
N SER A 102 2.40 11.10 17.77
CA SER A 102 1.37 10.17 18.22
C SER A 102 0.40 9.71 17.13
N LEU A 103 -0.06 8.46 17.26
CA LEU A 103 -1.19 7.91 16.50
C LEU A 103 -2.45 8.11 17.35
N SER A 104 -3.28 9.07 16.99
CA SER A 104 -4.58 9.24 17.64
C SER A 104 -5.67 8.46 16.91
N LEU A 105 -6.58 7.88 17.68
CA LEU A 105 -7.66 7.02 17.19
C LEU A 105 -7.19 5.88 16.26
N PRO A 106 -6.11 5.14 16.61
CA PRO A 106 -5.64 4.07 15.75
C PRO A 106 -6.68 2.95 15.71
N LYS A 107 -7.06 2.56 14.50
CA LYS A 107 -7.99 1.47 14.22
C LYS A 107 -7.37 0.55 13.18
N LEU A 108 -7.13 -0.69 13.60
CA LEU A 108 -6.74 -1.79 12.73
C LEU A 108 -7.99 -2.60 12.37
N SER A 109 -8.20 -2.85 11.08
CA SER A 109 -9.29 -3.69 10.56
C SER A 109 -8.70 -4.80 9.70
N ILE A 110 -9.06 -6.03 10.02
CA ILE A 110 -8.70 -7.23 9.25
C ILE A 110 -9.98 -7.75 8.61
N TYR A 111 -10.04 -7.72 7.28
CA TYR A 111 -11.27 -7.99 6.54
C TYR A 111 -11.36 -9.47 6.16
N SER A 112 -12.35 -10.17 6.68
CA SER A 112 -12.64 -11.57 6.33
C SER A 112 -13.40 -11.73 5.01
N ASP A 113 -14.08 -10.67 4.55
CA ASP A 113 -14.96 -10.67 3.38
C ASP A 113 -14.35 -9.97 2.15
N LEU A 114 -13.13 -9.43 2.29
CA LEU A 114 -12.38 -8.74 1.24
C LEU A 114 -11.05 -9.46 0.96
N SER A 115 -11.11 -10.75 0.63
CA SER A 115 -9.97 -11.47 0.07
C SER A 115 -9.91 -11.22 -1.44
N LEU A 116 -8.84 -10.57 -1.91
CA LEU A 116 -8.60 -10.27 -3.33
C LEU A 116 -8.16 -11.54 -4.11
N GLY A 117 -8.81 -12.68 -3.86
CA GLY A 117 -8.40 -13.99 -4.38
C GLY A 117 -7.13 -14.55 -3.73
N SER A 118 -6.71 -14.01 -2.59
CA SER A 118 -5.59 -14.48 -1.78
C SER A 118 -6.09 -15.13 -0.48
N ASP A 119 -5.31 -16.07 0.03
CA ASP A 119 -5.36 -16.65 1.37
C ASP A 119 -4.99 -15.65 2.48
N HIS A 120 -4.25 -14.58 2.17
CA HIS A 120 -4.05 -13.46 3.07
C HIS A 120 -5.28 -12.55 3.10
N LYS A 121 -5.65 -12.12 4.30
CA LYS A 121 -6.71 -11.14 4.55
C LYS A 121 -6.18 -9.74 4.31
N LEU A 122 -7.02 -8.91 3.69
CA LEU A 122 -6.74 -7.49 3.59
C LEU A 122 -6.71 -6.88 5.00
N MET A 123 -5.70 -6.04 5.26
CA MET A 123 -5.57 -5.29 6.50
C MET A 123 -5.50 -3.79 6.24
N SER A 124 -6.20 -3.01 7.05
CA SER A 124 -6.13 -1.54 7.02
C SER A 124 -5.89 -0.99 8.41
N LEU A 125 -4.84 -0.19 8.54
CA LEU A 125 -4.60 0.68 9.69
C LEU A 125 -5.05 2.10 9.33
N SER A 126 -5.86 2.71 10.20
CA SER A 126 -6.33 4.10 10.09
C SER A 126 -6.04 4.84 11.39
N PHE A 127 -5.57 6.07 11.31
CA PHE A 127 -5.21 6.92 12.44
C PHE A 127 -5.15 8.39 12.00
N ASP A 128 -5.28 9.30 12.95
CA ASP A 128 -4.86 10.68 12.78
C ASP A 128 -3.43 10.84 13.34
N TYR A 129 -2.54 11.47 12.57
CA TYR A 129 -1.13 11.61 12.92
C TYR A 129 -0.85 13.02 13.46
N HIS A 130 -0.31 13.09 14.67
CA HIS A 130 0.14 14.34 15.27
C HIS A 130 1.66 14.31 15.39
N SER A 131 2.35 15.21 14.68
CA SER A 131 3.80 15.34 14.72
C SER A 131 4.20 16.56 15.55
N VAL A 132 5.15 16.38 16.47
CA VAL A 132 5.76 17.48 17.23
C VAL A 132 6.97 17.97 16.45
N GLY A 133 6.93 19.22 15.97
CA GLY A 133 8.06 19.83 15.27
C GLY A 133 7.80 20.37 13.86
N ALA A 134 6.55 20.38 13.37
CA ALA A 134 6.22 21.10 12.15
C ALA A 134 6.00 22.61 12.42
N ALA A 135 7.02 23.32 12.94
CA ALA A 135 7.31 24.58 12.27
C ALA A 135 7.50 24.18 10.82
N ALA A 136 6.69 24.71 9.91
CA ALA A 136 6.77 24.39 8.50
C ALA A 136 8.16 24.76 7.97
N SER A 137 9.14 23.89 8.18
CA SER A 137 10.28 23.79 7.30
C SER A 137 9.62 23.61 5.93
N PRO A 138 9.80 24.56 5.00
CA PRO A 138 9.27 24.41 3.67
C PRO A 138 9.73 23.03 3.25
N ARG A 139 8.77 22.13 2.97
CA ARG A 139 9.03 20.74 2.59
C ARG A 139 10.34 20.75 1.84
N GLN A 140 11.42 20.23 2.43
CA GLN A 140 12.53 19.83 1.60
C GLN A 140 11.88 18.76 0.76
N ALA A 141 11.43 19.17 -0.42
CA ALA A 141 10.96 18.27 -1.44
C ALA A 141 12.07 17.24 -1.48
N SER A 142 11.75 16.00 -1.12
CA SER A 142 12.57 14.88 -1.52
C SER A 142 12.96 15.20 -2.97
N SER A 143 14.25 15.44 -3.20
CA SER A 143 14.76 16.02 -4.45
C SER A 143 14.47 15.12 -5.64
N SER A 144 13.93 13.92 -5.40
CA SER A 144 13.17 13.10 -6.31
C SER A 144 11.65 13.36 -6.18
N PRO A 145 11.06 14.27 -6.97
CA PRO A 145 9.62 14.19 -7.21
C PRO A 145 9.30 12.77 -7.67
N ARG A 146 8.30 12.10 -7.07
CA ARG A 146 7.81 10.79 -7.55
C ARG A 146 7.61 10.90 -9.06
N LEU A 147 8.48 10.24 -9.82
CA LEU A 147 8.45 10.28 -11.27
C LEU A 147 7.15 9.57 -11.71
N LEU A 148 6.29 10.33 -12.35
CA LEU A 148 5.06 9.80 -12.92
C LEU A 148 5.25 9.80 -14.43
N TRP A 149 4.97 8.68 -15.08
CA TRP A 149 4.91 8.58 -16.54
C TRP A 149 3.45 8.44 -16.95
N LYS A 150 3.11 8.96 -18.15
CA LYS A 150 1.78 8.74 -18.73
C LYS A 150 1.67 7.31 -19.27
N LEU A 151 1.57 6.32 -18.39
CA LEU A 151 1.55 4.89 -18.78
C LEU A 151 0.39 4.54 -19.72
N SER A 152 -0.71 5.30 -19.70
CA SER A 152 -1.80 5.14 -20.68
C SER A 152 -1.34 5.25 -22.13
N ARG A 153 -0.23 5.97 -22.39
CA ARG A 153 0.34 6.11 -23.74
C ARG A 153 0.97 4.83 -24.26
N LEU A 154 1.28 3.85 -23.39
CA LEU A 154 1.72 2.53 -23.83
C LEU A 154 0.60 1.74 -24.53
N GLN A 155 -0.64 2.25 -24.54
CA GLN A 155 -1.72 1.74 -25.39
C GLN A 155 -1.58 2.20 -26.86
N GLU A 156 -0.81 3.26 -27.10
CA GLU A 156 -0.46 3.72 -28.45
C GLU A 156 0.65 2.81 -29.00
N LEU A 157 0.40 2.14 -30.14
CA LEU A 157 1.30 1.13 -30.69
C LEU A 157 2.73 1.65 -30.94
N ASP A 158 2.85 2.88 -31.46
CA ASP A 158 4.15 3.49 -31.75
C ASP A 158 4.97 3.75 -30.48
N ILE A 159 4.30 4.16 -29.40
CA ILE A 159 4.94 4.43 -28.10
C ILE A 159 5.32 3.12 -27.41
N TYR A 160 4.47 2.10 -27.51
CA TYR A 160 4.79 0.76 -27.04
C TYR A 160 6.03 0.20 -27.75
N ASN A 161 6.07 0.27 -29.08
CA ASN A 161 7.20 -0.23 -29.86
C ASN A 161 8.49 0.51 -29.52
N LEU A 162 8.41 1.84 -29.36
CA LEU A 162 9.54 2.65 -28.91
C LEU A 162 10.02 2.26 -27.51
N TYR A 163 9.08 2.05 -26.56
CA TYR A 163 9.40 1.58 -25.21
C TYR A 163 10.10 0.22 -25.26
N ALA A 164 9.53 -0.75 -25.98
CA ALA A 164 10.06 -2.10 -26.08
C ALA A 164 11.49 -2.10 -26.66
N GLN A 165 11.72 -1.35 -27.75
CA GLN A 165 13.04 -1.19 -28.36
C GLN A 165 14.05 -0.56 -27.39
N LYS A 166 13.65 0.51 -26.68
CA LYS A 166 14.52 1.18 -25.71
C LYS A 166 14.84 0.28 -24.53
N PHE A 167 13.85 -0.41 -23.98
CA PHE A 167 14.04 -1.34 -22.88
C PHE A 167 14.96 -2.50 -23.28
N GLU A 168 14.76 -3.09 -24.46
CA GLU A 168 15.62 -4.16 -24.97
C GLU A 168 17.08 -3.69 -25.07
N SER A 169 17.32 -2.54 -25.69
CA SER A 169 18.66 -1.97 -25.81
C SER A 169 19.31 -1.64 -24.45
N LEU A 170 18.54 -1.09 -23.51
CA LEU A 170 19.04 -0.68 -22.19
C LEU A 170 19.27 -1.86 -21.24
N SER A 171 18.47 -2.93 -21.38
CA SER A 171 18.55 -4.12 -20.54
C SER A 171 19.51 -5.18 -21.08
N ALA A 172 19.98 -5.09 -22.33
CA ALA A 172 20.89 -6.06 -22.93
C ALA A 172 22.14 -6.38 -22.08
N PRO A 173 22.87 -5.39 -21.50
CA PRO A 173 24.02 -5.69 -20.65
C PRO A 173 23.63 -6.42 -19.35
N LEU A 174 22.47 -6.08 -18.79
CA LEU A 174 21.95 -6.76 -17.61
C LEU A 174 21.53 -8.19 -17.94
N LEU A 175 20.93 -8.43 -19.10
CA LEU A 175 20.56 -9.76 -19.56
C LEU A 175 21.79 -10.65 -19.73
N GLU A 176 22.85 -10.17 -20.36
CA GLU A 176 24.12 -10.90 -20.48
C GLU A 176 24.68 -11.27 -19.11
N LYS A 177 24.65 -10.34 -18.16
CA LYS A 177 25.09 -10.56 -16.78
C LYS A 177 24.26 -11.61 -16.06
N LEU A 178 22.93 -11.59 -16.23
CA LEU A 178 22.03 -12.59 -15.67
C LEU A 178 22.25 -13.97 -16.28
N ILE A 179 22.42 -14.06 -17.60
CA ILE A 179 22.76 -15.31 -18.31
C ILE A 179 24.07 -15.89 -17.76
N ALA A 180 25.10 -15.05 -17.57
CA ALA A 180 26.38 -15.50 -17.00
C ALA A 180 26.22 -16.05 -15.58
N LEU A 181 25.43 -15.38 -14.73
CA LEU A 181 25.15 -15.85 -13.36
C LEU A 181 24.37 -17.16 -13.33
N VAL A 182 23.47 -17.39 -14.29
CA VAL A 182 22.72 -18.66 -14.40
C VAL A 182 23.61 -19.78 -14.92
N ASN A 183 24.42 -19.51 -15.94
CA ASN A 183 25.31 -20.50 -16.55
C ASN A 183 26.51 -20.83 -15.67
N SER A 184 26.90 -19.94 -14.77
CA SER A 184 28.04 -20.11 -13.86
C SER A 184 27.70 -19.50 -12.49
N PRO A 185 26.87 -20.21 -11.70
CA PRO A 185 26.39 -19.70 -10.43
C PRO A 185 27.56 -19.51 -9.44
N PRO A 186 27.69 -18.33 -8.81
CA PRO A 186 28.72 -18.10 -7.81
C PRO A 186 28.46 -18.94 -6.56
N ALA A 187 29.53 -19.29 -5.85
CA ALA A 187 29.44 -20.02 -4.58
C ALA A 187 28.75 -19.20 -3.47
N THR A 188 28.79 -17.87 -3.59
CA THR A 188 28.12 -16.92 -2.69
C THR A 188 26.89 -16.33 -3.36
N ARG A 189 25.94 -15.85 -2.55
CA ARG A 189 24.71 -15.20 -3.04
C ARG A 189 25.05 -14.06 -4.03
N PRO A 190 24.46 -14.03 -5.23
CA PRO A 190 24.65 -12.93 -6.16
C PRO A 190 24.03 -11.63 -5.61
N PRO A 191 24.49 -10.45 -6.07
CA PRO A 191 24.06 -9.16 -5.53
C PRO A 191 22.65 -8.76 -6.02
N ILE A 192 21.61 -9.43 -5.50
CA ILE A 192 20.21 -9.30 -5.94
C ILE A 192 19.72 -7.86 -5.92
N ASP A 193 20.00 -7.09 -4.86
CA ASP A 193 19.48 -5.71 -4.75
C ASP A 193 20.09 -4.77 -5.80
N SER A 194 21.37 -5.00 -6.15
CA SER A 194 22.04 -4.28 -7.23
C SER A 194 21.44 -4.63 -8.60
N LEU A 195 21.13 -5.92 -8.82
CA LEU A 195 20.48 -6.39 -10.06
C LEU A 195 19.06 -5.81 -10.18
N ASN A 196 18.29 -5.79 -9.09
CA ASN A 196 16.97 -5.17 -9.04
C ASN A 196 17.04 -3.67 -9.31
N SER A 197 18.03 -2.97 -8.74
CA SER A 197 18.24 -1.55 -8.99
C SER A 197 18.57 -1.27 -10.46
N GLN A 198 19.43 -2.09 -11.07
CA GLN A 198 19.75 -2.01 -12.51
C GLN A 198 18.52 -2.24 -13.39
N LEU A 199 17.72 -3.27 -13.08
CA LEU A 199 16.49 -3.54 -13.83
C LEU A 199 15.50 -2.38 -13.75
N ASN A 200 15.27 -1.85 -12.54
CA ASN A 200 14.39 -0.70 -12.34
C ASN A 200 14.90 0.52 -13.10
N GLN A 201 16.22 0.76 -13.12
CA GLN A 201 16.81 1.84 -13.90
C GLN A 201 16.55 1.67 -15.40
N CYS A 202 16.74 0.47 -15.96
CA CYS A 202 16.41 0.19 -17.36
C CYS A 202 14.93 0.48 -17.67
N VAL A 203 14.01 0.12 -16.77
CA VAL A 203 12.58 0.43 -16.92
C VAL A 203 12.34 1.94 -16.92
N TYR A 204 12.95 2.67 -15.98
CA TYR A 204 12.77 4.12 -15.87
C TYR A 204 13.35 4.87 -17.06
N ASP A 205 14.55 4.52 -17.51
CA ASP A 205 15.20 5.14 -18.66
C ASP A 205 14.43 4.84 -19.97
N ALA A 206 13.91 3.61 -20.11
CA ALA A 206 13.06 3.26 -21.25
C ALA A 206 11.74 4.04 -21.24
N LEU A 207 11.12 4.19 -20.07
CA LEU A 207 9.92 5.01 -19.91
C LEU A 207 10.22 6.48 -20.20
N ASP A 208 11.34 7.03 -19.73
CA ASP A 208 11.73 8.42 -20.02
C ASP A 208 11.92 8.68 -21.52
N ALA A 209 12.50 7.72 -22.22
CA ALA A 209 12.75 7.80 -23.65
C ALA A 209 11.49 7.60 -24.52
N SER A 210 10.40 7.06 -23.96
CA SER A 210 9.21 6.66 -24.74
C SER A 210 7.91 7.31 -24.23
N ALA A 211 7.61 7.16 -22.95
CA ALA A 211 6.46 7.74 -22.30
C ALA A 211 6.85 9.10 -21.70
N THR A 212 6.33 10.19 -22.25
CA THR A 212 6.59 11.54 -21.71
C THR A 212 6.32 11.60 -20.20
N ARG A 213 7.28 12.13 -19.42
CA ARG A 213 7.09 12.38 -17.99
C ARG A 213 5.82 13.20 -17.75
N GLN A 214 4.99 12.74 -16.82
CA GLN A 214 3.87 13.49 -16.30
C GLN A 214 4.41 14.54 -15.36
N THR A 215 4.35 15.80 -15.79
CA THR A 215 4.52 16.92 -14.86
C THR A 215 3.45 16.80 -13.78
N GLN A 216 3.86 16.85 -12.51
CA GLN A 216 2.88 16.91 -11.43
C GLN A 216 2.00 18.12 -11.68
N ARG A 217 0.71 17.86 -11.97
CA ARG A 217 -0.27 18.94 -12.09
C ARG A 217 -0.37 19.59 -10.72
N SER A 218 -0.24 20.92 -10.69
CA SER A 218 -0.41 21.69 -9.46
C SER A 218 -1.73 21.31 -8.78
N SER A 219 -1.73 21.28 -7.44
CA SER A 219 -2.87 20.88 -6.60
C SER A 219 -4.16 21.68 -6.84
N HIS A 220 -4.11 22.72 -7.68
CA HIS A 220 -5.24 23.57 -8.07
C HIS A 220 -6.29 22.88 -8.96
N TRP A 221 -6.07 21.62 -9.39
CA TRP A 221 -7.01 20.91 -10.27
C TRP A 221 -8.36 20.56 -9.60
N LYS A 222 -8.51 20.73 -8.29
CA LYS A 222 -9.77 20.46 -7.56
C LYS A 222 -10.73 21.67 -7.45
N LYS A 223 -10.51 22.79 -8.16
CA LYS A 223 -11.45 23.94 -8.13
C LYS A 223 -12.89 23.61 -8.56
N PHE A 224 -13.08 22.54 -9.35
CA PHE A 224 -14.42 22.14 -9.81
C PHE A 224 -15.18 21.25 -8.82
N TRP A 225 -14.55 20.78 -7.73
CA TRP A 225 -15.19 19.88 -6.77
C TRP A 225 -16.05 20.67 -5.78
N THR A 226 -17.37 20.60 -5.94
CA THR A 226 -18.33 21.34 -5.11
C THR A 226 -19.02 20.43 -4.09
N PRO A 227 -19.61 20.99 -3.00
CA PRO A 227 -20.45 20.22 -2.08
C PRO A 227 -21.59 19.47 -2.78
N ASP A 228 -22.12 20.02 -3.88
CA ASP A 228 -23.13 19.34 -4.70
C ASP A 228 -22.61 18.08 -5.39
N LEU A 229 -21.38 18.13 -5.92
CA LEU A 229 -20.74 16.95 -6.49
C LEU A 229 -20.46 15.88 -5.44
N GLN A 230 -20.07 16.30 -4.23
CA GLN A 230 -19.88 15.39 -3.12
C GLN A 230 -21.18 14.68 -2.76
N ARG A 231 -22.29 15.42 -2.62
CA ARG A 231 -23.62 14.85 -2.34
C ARG A 231 -24.07 13.84 -3.40
N LEU A 232 -23.85 14.17 -4.68
CA LEU A 232 -24.19 13.26 -5.79
C LEU A 232 -23.30 12.01 -5.81
N ALA A 233 -22.02 12.15 -5.47
CA ALA A 233 -21.10 11.02 -5.35
C ALA A 233 -21.50 10.09 -4.19
N ASP A 234 -21.83 10.65 -3.02
CA ASP A 234 -22.25 9.90 -1.85
C ASP A 234 -23.58 9.18 -2.08
N HIS A 235 -24.53 9.85 -2.75
CA HIS A 235 -25.81 9.25 -3.12
C HIS A 235 -25.63 8.05 -4.06
N ARG A 236 -24.78 8.20 -5.09
CA ARG A 236 -24.42 7.10 -6.00
C ARG A 236 -23.78 5.94 -5.23
N GLU A 237 -22.84 6.23 -4.34
CA GLU A 237 -22.12 5.21 -3.56
C GLU A 237 -23.06 4.46 -2.60
N SER A 238 -23.96 5.18 -1.93
CA SER A 238 -24.99 4.58 -1.08
C SER A 238 -25.89 3.60 -1.85
N LEU A 239 -26.31 3.95 -3.07
CA LEU A 239 -27.11 3.07 -3.92
C LEU A 239 -26.33 1.83 -4.38
N TYR A 240 -25.04 1.98 -4.70
CA TYR A 240 -24.17 0.86 -5.05
C TYR A 240 -24.00 -0.13 -3.89
N ARG A 241 -23.77 0.38 -2.67
CA ARG A 241 -23.70 -0.45 -1.45
C ARG A 241 -25.00 -1.20 -1.22
N ARG A 242 -26.15 -0.52 -1.30
CA ARG A 242 -27.46 -1.16 -1.16
C ARG A 242 -27.70 -2.24 -2.22
N TYR A 243 -27.33 -2.00 -3.47
CA TYR A 243 -27.38 -3.00 -4.55
C TYR A 243 -26.54 -4.24 -4.20
N ARG A 244 -25.32 -4.03 -3.70
CA ARG A 244 -24.37 -5.10 -3.41
C ARG A 244 -24.81 -5.98 -2.24
N HIS A 245 -25.42 -5.38 -1.22
CA HIS A 245 -25.92 -6.08 -0.02
C HIS A 245 -27.38 -6.50 -0.12
N CYS A 246 -28.05 -6.32 -1.27
CA CYS A 246 -29.43 -6.71 -1.44
C CYS A 246 -29.56 -8.24 -1.59
N PRO A 247 -30.31 -8.93 -0.71
CA PRO A 247 -30.43 -10.39 -0.75
C PRO A 247 -31.42 -10.90 -1.80
N ARG A 248 -32.32 -10.05 -2.33
CA ARG A 248 -33.37 -10.42 -3.28
C ARG A 248 -33.04 -9.97 -4.71
N SER A 249 -33.22 -10.86 -5.68
CA SER A 249 -32.84 -10.62 -7.08
C SER A 249 -33.64 -9.50 -7.78
N LEU A 250 -34.93 -9.35 -7.46
CA LEU A 250 -35.79 -8.30 -8.05
C LEU A 250 -35.42 -6.90 -7.53
N ASP A 251 -35.21 -6.77 -6.22
CA ASP A 251 -34.77 -5.52 -5.59
C ASP A 251 -33.38 -5.11 -6.07
N LYS A 252 -32.53 -6.09 -6.41
CA LYS A 252 -31.21 -5.86 -7.00
C LYS A 252 -31.27 -5.22 -8.38
N ALA A 253 -32.22 -5.62 -9.23
CA ALA A 253 -32.43 -4.98 -10.54
C ALA A 253 -32.88 -3.51 -10.38
N TYR A 254 -33.80 -3.25 -9.44
CA TYR A 254 -34.26 -1.90 -9.13
C TYR A 254 -33.14 -1.00 -8.56
N LEU A 255 -32.37 -1.50 -7.60
CA LEU A 255 -31.24 -0.76 -7.01
C LEU A 255 -30.12 -0.50 -8.01
N TRP A 256 -29.90 -1.44 -8.94
CA TRP A 256 -28.97 -1.23 -10.05
C TRP A 256 -29.43 -0.12 -10.99
N GLN A 257 -30.71 -0.10 -11.36
CA GLN A 257 -31.28 0.96 -12.18
C GLN A 257 -31.15 2.34 -11.50
N GLN A 258 -31.46 2.42 -10.21
CA GLN A 258 -31.29 3.63 -9.39
C GLN A 258 -29.83 4.08 -9.35
N HIS A 259 -28.89 3.15 -9.12
CA HIS A 259 -27.45 3.46 -9.16
C HIS A 259 -27.01 3.99 -10.54
N GLN A 260 -27.48 3.40 -11.64
CA GLN A 260 -27.16 3.86 -12.99
C GLN A 260 -27.66 5.29 -13.24
N GLN A 261 -28.86 5.63 -12.78
CA GLN A 261 -29.39 6.99 -12.86
C GLN A 261 -28.56 7.97 -12.05
N ALA A 262 -28.25 7.65 -10.79
CA ALA A 262 -27.40 8.47 -9.93
C ALA A 262 -25.98 8.63 -10.50
N HIS A 263 -25.43 7.59 -11.12
CA HIS A 263 -24.13 7.63 -11.79
C HIS A 263 -24.14 8.56 -13.01
N GLN A 264 -25.20 8.52 -13.84
CA GLN A 264 -25.37 9.43 -14.97
C GLN A 264 -25.52 10.88 -14.51
N GLN A 265 -26.33 11.13 -13.48
CA GLN A 265 -26.51 12.47 -12.89
C GLN A 265 -25.18 13.02 -12.36
N PHE A 266 -24.43 12.22 -11.60
CA PHE A 266 -23.09 12.59 -11.13
C PHE A 266 -22.15 12.92 -12.30
N LYS A 267 -22.11 12.09 -13.36
CA LYS A 267 -21.28 12.34 -14.54
C LYS A 267 -21.65 13.65 -15.26
N GLN A 268 -22.94 13.94 -15.40
CA GLN A 268 -23.41 15.18 -16.03
C GLN A 268 -23.02 16.40 -15.19
N ALA A 269 -23.26 16.35 -13.88
CA ALA A 269 -22.87 17.42 -12.96
C ALA A 269 -21.35 17.63 -12.95
N LEU A 270 -20.57 16.55 -12.95
CA LEU A 270 -19.10 16.60 -13.01
C LEU A 270 -18.60 17.25 -14.30
N ARG A 271 -19.23 16.93 -15.44
CA ARG A 271 -18.90 17.56 -16.73
C ARG A 271 -19.23 19.05 -16.72
N ARG A 272 -20.40 19.45 -16.22
CA ARG A 272 -20.80 20.86 -16.09
C ARG A 272 -19.87 21.64 -15.16
N ALA A 273 -19.57 21.10 -13.98
CA ALA A 273 -18.67 21.75 -13.03
C ALA A 273 -17.26 21.93 -13.61
N LYS A 274 -16.76 20.93 -14.36
CA LYS A 274 -15.52 21.06 -15.12
C LYS A 274 -15.62 22.18 -16.16
N GLN A 275 -16.67 22.21 -16.99
CA GLN A 275 -16.87 23.26 -18.00
C GLN A 275 -16.96 24.67 -17.39
N VAL A 276 -17.71 24.85 -16.31
CA VAL A 276 -17.82 26.14 -15.60
C VAL A 276 -16.47 26.56 -15.03
N SER A 277 -15.71 25.60 -14.46
CA SER A 277 -14.37 25.90 -13.94
C SER A 277 -13.37 26.30 -15.03
N TRP A 278 -13.56 25.85 -16.27
CA TRP A 278 -12.75 26.27 -17.42
C TRP A 278 -13.03 27.71 -17.85
N HIS A 279 -14.25 28.20 -17.70
CA HIS A 279 -14.61 29.60 -18.00
C HIS A 279 -14.18 30.60 -16.91
N ALA A 280 -13.78 30.10 -15.73
CA ALA A 280 -13.34 30.91 -14.60
C ALA A 280 -11.80 31.05 -14.50
N PHE A 281 -11.09 30.69 -15.58
CA PHE A 281 -9.63 30.83 -15.74
C PHE A 281 -9.29 31.87 -16.80
#